data_AF-A0A954LRX1-F1
#
_entry.id   AF-A0A954LRX1-F1
#
_cell.length_a   1.000
_cell.length_b   1.000
_cell.length_c   1.000
_cell.angle_alpha   90.00
_cell.angle_beta   90.00
_cell.angle_gamma   90.00
#
_symmetry.space_group_name_H-M   'P 1'
#
loop_
_entity.id
_entity.type
_entity.pdbx_description
1 polymer ?
#
loop_
_entity_poly.entity_id
_entity_poly.type
_entity_poly.pdbx_seq_one_letter_code
_entity_poly.pdbx_strand_id
1 'polypeptide(L)'
;MSCLVCGGRDLWRQKDFPQAIGLSCVAAGAILSLTAWYYYRPILAIGILLTFAALDIILFAVMPDVLVCYRCGARHSGGDISEHPTFDHQVAERYRQEKMRLEEAARTTARSKSASG
;
A
#
# COMPACT_ATOMS: atom_id res chain seq x y z
N MET A 1 0.69 -1.54 -20.10
CA MET A 1 -0.77 -1.23 -20.03
C MET A 1 -0.94 0.23 -19.64
N SER A 2 -2.02 0.93 -20.00
CA SER A 2 -2.24 2.36 -19.68
C SER A 2 -3.29 2.54 -18.56
N CYS A 3 -3.12 3.54 -17.67
CA CYS A 3 -4.13 3.92 -16.65
C CYS A 3 -5.41 4.34 -17.40
N LEU A 4 -6.56 3.70 -17.12
CA LEU A 4 -7.85 4.05 -17.72
C LEU A 4 -8.32 5.47 -17.33
N VAL A 5 -7.76 6.03 -16.26
CA VAL A 5 -8.12 7.35 -15.73
C VAL A 5 -7.27 8.47 -16.34
N CYS A 6 -5.96 8.26 -16.57
CA CYS A 6 -5.06 9.32 -17.02
C CYS A 6 -4.26 9.00 -18.30
N GLY A 7 -4.42 7.81 -18.87
CA GLY A 7 -3.70 7.34 -20.06
C GLY A 7 -2.19 7.09 -19.86
N GLY A 8 -1.65 7.34 -18.67
CA GLY A 8 -0.23 7.16 -18.37
C GLY A 8 0.21 5.69 -18.35
N ARG A 9 1.45 5.42 -18.77
CA ARG A 9 2.07 4.08 -18.76
C ARG A 9 2.92 3.79 -17.52
N ASP A 10 3.06 4.78 -16.63
CA ASP A 10 3.84 4.64 -15.41
C ASP A 10 2.98 4.02 -14.31
N LEU A 11 2.94 2.68 -14.31
CA LEU A 11 2.33 1.84 -13.29
C LEU A 11 3.43 1.13 -12.50
N TRP A 12 3.23 1.00 -11.19
CA TRP A 12 4.11 0.25 -10.30
C TRP A 12 3.35 -0.86 -9.59
N ARG A 13 4.07 -1.93 -9.23
CA ARG A 13 3.54 -3.05 -8.46
C ARG A 13 3.52 -2.72 -6.96
N GLN A 14 2.33 -2.74 -6.37
CA GLN A 14 2.14 -2.69 -4.92
C GLN A 14 1.51 -4.01 -4.46
N LYS A 15 2.04 -4.61 -3.38
CA LYS A 15 1.34 -5.70 -2.68
C LYS A 15 0.07 -5.10 -2.07
N ASP A 16 -1.12 -5.58 -2.44
CA ASP A 16 -2.35 -5.07 -1.84
C ASP A 16 -2.46 -5.63 -0.42
N PHE A 17 -1.88 -4.93 0.55
CA PHE A 17 -1.95 -5.33 1.96
C PHE A 17 -3.19 -4.72 2.62
N PRO A 18 -4.33 -5.45 2.70
CA PRO A 18 -5.43 -5.06 3.54
C PRO A 18 -4.94 -5.11 4.99
N GLN A 19 -4.57 -3.94 5.50
CA GLN A 19 -4.09 -3.74 6.85
C GLN A 19 -5.08 -4.31 7.90
N ALA A 20 -6.37 -4.36 7.55
CA ALA A 20 -7.42 -4.99 8.35
C ALA A 20 -7.23 -6.51 8.54
N ILE A 21 -6.82 -7.26 7.50
CA ILE A 21 -6.69 -8.72 7.61
C ILE A 21 -5.48 -9.07 8.48
N GLY A 22 -4.33 -8.45 8.22
CA GLY A 22 -3.13 -8.64 9.06
C GLY A 22 -3.39 -8.27 10.53
N LEU A 23 -4.07 -7.14 10.78
CA LEU A 23 -4.43 -6.73 12.13
C LEU A 23 -5.40 -7.71 12.81
N SER A 24 -6.37 -8.24 12.06
CA SER A 24 -7.33 -9.21 12.59
C SER A 24 -6.67 -10.54 13.00
N CYS A 25 -5.69 -11.02 12.23
CA CYS A 25 -4.93 -12.22 12.57
C CYS A 25 -4.09 -12.03 13.84
N VAL A 26 -3.38 -10.91 13.95
CA VAL A 26 -2.59 -10.58 15.15
C VAL A 26 -3.49 -10.44 16.38
N ALA A 27 -4.64 -9.75 16.24
CA ALA A 27 -5.61 -9.61 17.32
C ALA A 27 -6.18 -10.96 17.78
N ALA A 28 -6.54 -11.84 16.83
CA ALA A 28 -7.03 -13.17 17.15
C ALA A 28 -5.96 -14.03 17.85
N GLY A 29 -4.71 -14.00 17.37
CA GLY A 29 -3.58 -14.70 17.99
C GLY A 29 -3.29 -14.19 19.41
N ALA A 30 -3.38 -12.88 19.64
CA ALA A 30 -3.21 -12.29 20.96
C ALA A 30 -4.30 -12.73 21.95
N ILE A 31 -5.57 -12.73 21.53
CA ILE A 31 -6.70 -13.17 22.38
C ILE A 31 -6.56 -14.66 22.75
N LEU A 32 -6.22 -15.50 21.77
CA LEU A 32 -6.02 -16.93 21.99
C LEU A 32 -4.81 -17.20 22.89
N SER A 33 -3.72 -16.45 22.71
CA SER A 33 -2.54 -16.53 23.58
C SER A 33 -2.86 -16.12 25.02
N LEU A 34 -3.62 -15.04 25.23
CA LEU A 34 -4.06 -14.61 26.56
C LEU A 34 -4.92 -15.68 27.24
N THR A 35 -5.83 -16.28 26.47
CA THR A 35 -6.70 -17.38 26.94
C THR A 35 -5.86 -18.60 27.33
N ALA A 36 -4.85 -18.97 26.54
CA ALA A 36 -3.96 -20.10 26.87
C ALA A 36 -3.08 -19.84 28.10
N TRP A 37 -2.65 -18.58 28.31
CA TRP A 37 -1.90 -18.18 29.48
C TRP A 37 -2.73 -18.31 30.77
N TYR A 38 -4.04 -18.02 30.70
CA TYR A 38 -4.98 -18.20 31.80
C TYR A 38 -5.05 -19.66 32.30
N TYR A 39 -4.81 -20.65 31.43
CA TYR A 39 -4.81 -22.08 31.79
C TYR A 39 -3.44 -22.63 32.27
N TYR A 40 -2.44 -21.78 32.57
CA TYR A 40 -1.12 -22.17 33.10
C TYR A 40 -0.34 -23.19 32.24
N ARG A 41 -0.53 -23.16 30.90
CA ARG A 41 0.20 -24.03 29.94
C ARG A 41 1.08 -23.20 28.98
N PRO A 42 2.29 -22.76 29.40
CA PRO A 42 3.13 -21.85 28.61
C PRO A 42 3.59 -22.44 27.26
N ILE A 43 3.78 -23.76 27.19
CA ILE A 43 4.19 -24.45 25.95
C ILE A 43 3.09 -24.36 24.88
N LEU A 44 1.81 -24.48 25.28
CA LEU A 44 0.68 -24.35 24.36
C LEU A 44 0.49 -22.90 23.89
N ALA A 45 0.70 -21.92 24.77
CA ALA A 45 0.64 -20.51 24.40
C ALA A 45 1.69 -20.15 23.33
N ILE A 46 2.93 -20.62 23.50
CA ILE A 46 4.00 -20.41 22.50
C ILE A 46 3.64 -21.09 21.17
N GLY A 47 3.09 -22.31 21.21
CA GLY A 47 2.64 -23.01 19.99
C GLY A 47 1.55 -22.26 19.22
N ILE A 48 0.58 -21.68 19.92
CA ILE A 48 -0.48 -20.86 19.30
C ILE A 48 0.10 -19.60 18.66
N LEU A 49 0.98 -18.88 19.37
CA LEU A 49 1.65 -17.70 18.83
C LEU A 49 2.47 -18.03 17.58
N LEU A 50 3.24 -19.13 17.60
CA LEU A 50 4.03 -19.57 16.46
C LEU A 50 3.14 -19.93 15.26
N THR A 51 1.99 -20.55 15.52
CA THR A 51 1.02 -20.93 14.47
C THR A 51 0.39 -19.69 13.83
N PHE A 52 -0.01 -18.71 14.63
CA PHE A 52 -0.55 -17.45 14.11
C PHE A 52 0.50 -16.64 13.35
N ALA A 53 1.74 -16.59 13.85
CA ALA A 53 2.84 -15.97 13.11
C ALA A 53 3.11 -16.65 11.77
N ALA A 54 3.04 -17.99 11.70
CA ALA A 54 3.17 -18.72 10.44
C ALA A 54 1.98 -18.44 9.49
N LEU A 55 0.76 -18.37 10.01
CA LEU A 55 -0.43 -17.99 9.23
C LEU A 55 -0.30 -16.58 8.65
N ASP A 56 0.23 -15.63 9.42
CA ASP A 56 0.49 -14.27 8.94
C ASP A 56 1.49 -14.25 7.78
N ILE A 57 2.56 -15.05 7.87
CA ILE A 57 3.55 -15.19 6.79
C ILE A 57 2.90 -15.80 5.53
N ILE A 58 2.09 -16.85 5.69
CA ILE A 58 1.39 -17.49 4.57
C ILE A 58 0.42 -16.51 3.91
N LEU A 59 -0.37 -15.79 4.72
CA LEU A 59 -1.30 -14.78 4.24
C LEU A 59 -0.57 -13.68 3.47
N PHE A 60 0.57 -13.20 3.98
CA PHE A 60 1.41 -12.21 3.31
C PHE A 60 1.94 -12.73 1.97
N ALA A 61 2.32 -14.00 1.90
CA ALA A 61 2.83 -14.61 0.66
C ALA A 61 1.75 -14.78 -0.42
N VAL A 62 0.53 -15.18 -0.02
CA VAL A 62 -0.61 -15.46 -0.93
C VAL A 62 -1.25 -14.17 -1.46
N MET A 63 -1.04 -13.06 -0.79
CA MET A 63 -1.66 -11.78 -1.12
C MET A 63 -1.39 -11.33 -2.56
N PRO A 64 -2.41 -10.97 -3.34
CA PRO A 64 -2.23 -10.61 -4.75
C PRO A 64 -1.51 -9.27 -4.92
N ASP A 65 -0.73 -9.16 -5.98
CA ASP A 65 -0.10 -7.90 -6.38
C ASP A 65 -1.13 -7.06 -7.15
N VAL A 66 -1.20 -5.76 -6.85
CA VAL A 66 -2.02 -4.77 -7.59
C VAL A 66 -1.13 -3.73 -8.26
N LEU A 67 -1.57 -3.24 -9.41
CA LEU A 67 -0.88 -2.18 -10.13
C LEU A 67 -1.48 -0.83 -9.74
N VAL A 68 -0.64 0.10 -9.32
CA VAL A 68 -1.04 1.47 -8.98
C VAL A 68 -0.33 2.44 -9.92
N CYS A 69 -1.05 3.42 -10.45
CA CYS A 69 -0.43 4.43 -11.31
C CYS A 69 0.13 5.61 -10.50
N TYR A 70 1.35 6.07 -10.84
CA TYR A 70 2.02 7.19 -10.17
C TYR A 70 1.29 8.53 -10.28
N ARG A 71 0.57 8.75 -11.39
CA ARG A 71 -0.07 10.05 -11.68
C ARG A 71 -1.47 10.16 -11.08
N CYS A 72 -2.31 9.16 -11.39
CA CYS A 72 -3.73 9.08 -11.05
C CYS A 72 -3.97 8.43 -9.68
N GLY A 73 -3.07 7.57 -9.19
CA GLY A 73 -3.30 6.76 -7.99
C GLY A 73 -4.36 5.67 -8.15
N ALA A 74 -4.86 5.45 -9.38
CA ALA A 74 -5.85 4.43 -9.67
C ALA A 74 -5.24 3.04 -9.46
N ARG A 75 -5.99 2.18 -8.75
CA ARG A 75 -5.69 0.77 -8.54
C ARG A 75 -6.28 -0.05 -9.68
N HIS A 76 -5.45 -0.85 -10.33
CA HIS A 76 -5.83 -1.76 -11.39
C HIS A 76 -5.43 -3.19 -10.98
N SER A 77 -6.42 -4.04 -10.72
CA SER A 77 -6.24 -5.48 -10.50
C SER A 77 -6.42 -6.22 -11.82
N GLY A 78 -5.38 -6.91 -12.32
CA GLY A 78 -5.54 -7.86 -13.44
C GLY A 78 -4.84 -7.51 -14.77
N GLY A 79 -3.70 -6.81 -14.76
CA GLY A 79 -2.87 -6.62 -15.95
C GLY A 79 -1.55 -7.40 -15.86
N ASP A 80 -1.01 -7.91 -16.98
CA ASP A 80 0.29 -8.60 -17.09
C ASP A 80 1.35 -7.91 -16.22
N ILE A 81 1.58 -8.53 -15.08
CA ILE A 81 2.33 -7.92 -13.99
C ILE A 81 3.83 -8.08 -14.29
N SER A 82 4.22 -8.97 -15.22
CA SER A 82 5.59 -9.48 -15.39
C SER A 82 6.64 -8.45 -15.84
N GLU A 83 6.24 -7.37 -16.52
CA GLU A 83 7.16 -6.34 -17.03
C GLU A 83 7.24 -5.06 -16.18
N HIS A 84 6.43 -4.92 -15.13
CA HIS A 84 6.36 -3.66 -14.37
C HIS A 84 7.25 -3.66 -13.12
N PRO A 85 8.16 -2.67 -12.96
CA PRO A 85 9.10 -2.62 -11.85
C PRO A 85 8.40 -2.38 -10.50
N THR A 86 9.06 -2.85 -9.43
CA THR A 86 8.72 -2.54 -8.04
C THR A 86 8.68 -1.02 -7.82
N PHE A 87 7.92 -0.58 -6.81
CA PHE A 87 7.85 0.83 -6.40
C PHE A 87 9.22 1.50 -6.34
N ASP A 88 9.44 2.48 -7.21
CA ASP A 88 10.60 3.36 -7.15
C ASP A 88 10.21 4.69 -6.47
N HIS A 89 10.89 4.97 -5.36
CA HIS A 89 10.74 6.20 -4.58
C HIS A 89 11.18 7.45 -5.36
N GLN A 90 12.19 7.33 -6.24
CA GLN A 90 12.64 8.47 -7.05
C GLN A 90 11.56 8.91 -8.04
N VAL A 91 10.86 7.96 -8.67
CA VAL A 91 9.76 8.24 -9.60
C VAL A 91 8.58 8.86 -8.85
N ALA A 92 8.23 8.33 -7.68
CA ALA A 92 7.19 8.90 -6.82
C ALA A 92 7.49 10.37 -6.45
N GLU A 93 8.73 10.65 -6.06
CA GLU A 93 9.14 11.98 -5.64
C GLU A 93 9.18 12.98 -6.80
N ARG A 94 9.67 12.56 -7.97
CA ARG A 94 9.64 13.41 -9.17
C ARG A 94 8.22 13.84 -9.55
N TYR A 95 7.28 12.91 -9.52
CA TYR A 95 5.86 13.22 -9.79
C TYR A 95 5.25 14.16 -8.74
N ARG A 96 5.62 14.03 -7.46
CA ARG A 96 5.19 14.98 -6.40
C ARG A 96 5.73 16.39 -6.67
N GLN A 97 7.01 16.51 -7.02
CA GLN A 97 7.65 17.79 -7.29
C GLN A 97 7.08 18.48 -8.53
N GLU A 98 6.71 17.74 -9.57
CA GLU A 98 6.06 18.31 -10.75
C GLU A 98 4.68 18.88 -10.44
N LYS A 99 3.88 18.20 -9.60
CA LYS A 99 2.59 18.73 -9.14
C LYS A 99 2.77 20.03 -8.34
N MET A 100 3.70 20.06 -7.40
CA MET A 100 3.99 21.27 -6.61
C MET A 100 4.44 22.43 -7.49
N ARG A 101 5.32 22.18 -8.47
CA ARG A 101 5.76 23.22 -9.43
C ARG A 101 4.62 23.78 -10.27
N LEU A 102 3.71 22.93 -10.75
CA LEU A 102 2.54 23.37 -11.51
C LEU A 102 1.57 24.20 -10.66
N GLU A 103 1.34 23.80 -9.40
CA GLU A 103 0.50 24.53 -8.45
C GLU A 103 1.11 25.90 -8.09
N GLU A 104 2.42 25.98 -7.88
CA GLU A 104 3.15 27.23 -7.63
C GLU A 104 3.08 28.17 -8.85
N ALA A 105 3.29 27.65 -10.06
CA ALA A 105 3.16 28.42 -11.29
C ALA A 105 1.72 28.97 -11.47
N ALA A 106 0.71 28.15 -11.18
CA ALA A 106 -0.69 28.56 -11.21
C ALA A 106 -1.00 29.64 -10.16
N ARG A 107 -0.51 29.49 -8.92
CA ARG A 107 -0.66 30.49 -7.86
C ARG A 107 0.02 31.82 -8.20
N THR A 108 1.21 31.77 -8.79
CA THR A 108 1.95 32.97 -9.20
C THR A 108 1.21 33.71 -10.30
N THR A 109 0.66 32.98 -11.27
CA THR A 109 -0.17 33.53 -12.36
C THR A 109 -1.50 34.11 -11.85
N ALA A 110 -2.11 33.48 -10.84
CA ALA A 110 -3.33 33.99 -10.21
C ALA A 110 -3.05 35.28 -9.41
N ARG A 111 -1.92 35.34 -8.69
CA ARG A 111 -1.51 36.52 -7.92
C ARG A 111 -1.14 37.70 -8.82
N SER A 112 -0.53 37.47 -9.98
CA SER A 112 -0.25 38.55 -10.93
C SER A 112 -1.55 39.12 -11.53
N LYS A 113 -2.55 38.29 -11.83
CA LYS A 113 -3.87 38.74 -12.29
C LYS A 113 -4.65 39.54 -11.25
N SER A 114 -4.53 39.21 -9.95
CA SER A 114 -5.23 39.95 -8.89
C SER A 114 -4.58 41.29 -8.53
N ALA A 115 -3.31 41.50 -8.88
CA ALA A 115 -2.61 42.76 -8.63
C ALA A 115 -2.79 43.78 -9.77
N SER A 116 -3.36 43.36 -10.90
CA SER A 116 -3.57 44.18 -12.10
C SER A 116 -5.02 44.61 -12.33
N GLY A 117 -5.94 44.33 -11.38
CA GLY A 117 -7.35 44.74 -11.41
C GLY A 117 -7.69 45.52 -10.15
#